data_AF-A0A351F9L3-F1
#
_entry.id   AF-A0A351F9L3-F1
#
_cell.length_a   1.000
_cell.length_b   1.000
_cell.length_c   1.000
_cell.angle_alpha   90.00
_cell.angle_beta   90.00
_cell.angle_gamma   90.00
#
_symmetry.space_group_name_H-M   'P 1'
#
loop_
_entity.id
_entity.type
_entity.pdbx_description
1 polymer ?
#
loop_
_entity_poly.entity_id
_entity_poly.type
_entity_poly.pdbx_seq_one_letter_code
_entity_poly.pdbx_strand_id
1 'polypeptide(L)'
;MNNKQGKESKLLKSKFFYTVVMSLVIAIVGVASVIYNLSKIRNVVPDDGNTGFYSVTTQSTTSGRQANVPATGVPDNRDKTTSSVEKSTENDLNRPYTGKYLLPLNSKVSKGYSDGNMVLSKTMGDWRVHDGIDIGGNIGDNAVAINDGNVTAVYNDPLWGDV
;
A
#
# COMPACT_ATOMS: atom_id res chain seq x y z
N MET A 1 4.85 85.59 -21.55
CA MET A 1 3.75 84.59 -21.58
C MET A 1 4.34 83.19 -21.59
N ASN A 2 3.89 82.38 -20.61
CA ASN A 2 3.66 80.91 -20.67
C ASN A 2 4.83 79.91 -20.63
N ASN A 3 5.26 79.61 -19.40
CA ASN A 3 5.28 78.31 -18.72
C ASN A 3 4.97 77.03 -19.53
N LYS A 4 5.87 76.04 -19.52
CA LYS A 4 5.54 74.60 -19.59
C LYS A 4 6.49 73.78 -18.70
N GLN A 5 6.12 73.64 -17.43
CA GLN A 5 6.55 72.54 -16.56
C GLN A 5 5.86 71.24 -17.00
N GLY A 6 6.63 70.21 -17.34
CA GLY A 6 6.13 68.86 -17.64
C GLY A 6 5.66 68.17 -16.36
N LYS A 7 4.36 67.86 -16.28
CA LYS A 7 3.75 67.15 -15.15
C LYS A 7 3.87 65.63 -15.34
N GLU A 8 4.55 65.02 -14.37
CA GLU A 8 4.56 63.61 -13.96
C GLU A 8 3.25 62.83 -14.19
N SER A 9 3.33 61.62 -14.76
CA SER A 9 2.21 60.72 -15.05
C SER A 9 1.73 59.97 -13.80
N LYS A 10 0.89 60.60 -12.99
CA LYS A 10 0.12 59.96 -11.91
C LYS A 10 -1.09 59.19 -12.46
N LEU A 11 -0.90 58.05 -13.13
CA LEU A 11 -2.02 57.30 -13.74
C LEU A 11 -1.98 55.77 -13.54
N LEU A 12 -1.54 55.28 -12.37
CA LEU A 12 -1.81 53.91 -11.94
C LEU A 12 -2.60 53.94 -10.61
N LYS A 13 -3.92 53.83 -10.72
CA LYS A 13 -4.86 53.82 -9.57
C LYS A 13 -4.73 52.49 -8.81
N SER A 14 -4.49 52.63 -7.50
CA SER A 14 -3.95 51.67 -6.53
C SER A 14 -4.79 50.43 -6.16
N LYS A 15 -5.75 49.99 -6.97
CA LYS A 15 -6.56 48.79 -6.68
C LYS A 15 -6.51 47.72 -7.77
N PHE A 16 -6.51 48.13 -9.04
CA PHE A 16 -6.46 47.21 -10.18
C PHE A 16 -5.08 46.56 -10.36
N PHE A 17 -4.00 47.26 -9.98
CA PHE A 17 -2.66 46.69 -10.04
C PHE A 17 -2.50 45.53 -9.03
N TYR A 18 -3.00 45.70 -7.80
CA TYR A 18 -2.94 44.65 -6.78
C TYR A 18 -3.80 43.43 -7.13
N THR A 19 -4.96 43.61 -7.75
CA THR A 19 -5.80 42.48 -8.17
C THR A 19 -5.13 41.65 -9.28
N VAL A 20 -4.46 42.30 -10.23
CA VAL A 20 -3.72 41.60 -11.30
C VAL A 20 -2.51 40.86 -10.72
N VAL A 21 -1.73 41.51 -9.84
CA VAL A 21 -0.57 40.87 -9.20
C VAL A 21 -1.00 39.69 -8.31
N MET A 22 -2.08 39.80 -7.53
CA MET A 22 -2.58 38.68 -6.71
C MET A 22 -3.11 37.52 -7.54
N SER A 23 -3.80 37.79 -8.66
CA SER A 23 -4.27 36.72 -9.55
C SER A 23 -3.11 35.93 -10.16
N LEU A 24 -2.00 36.60 -10.48
CA LEU A 24 -0.79 35.97 -11.02
C LEU A 24 -0.10 35.09 -9.96
N VAL A 25 -0.04 35.54 -8.70
CA VAL A 25 0.53 34.76 -7.60
C VAL A 25 -0.29 33.49 -7.33
N ILE A 26 -1.62 33.60 -7.31
CA ILE A 26 -2.51 32.44 -7.10
C ILE A 26 -2.35 31.41 -8.23
N ALA A 27 -2.24 31.87 -9.48
CA ALA A 27 -2.02 30.98 -10.62
C ALA A 27 -0.68 30.22 -10.53
N ILE A 28 0.40 30.90 -10.12
CA ILE A 28 1.72 30.28 -9.98
C ILE A 28 1.71 29.23 -8.85
N VAL A 29 1.10 29.55 -7.70
CA VAL A 29 1.00 28.61 -6.57
C VAL A 29 0.11 27.41 -6.91
N GLY A 30 -0.99 27.62 -7.62
CA GLY A 30 -1.88 26.56 -8.08
C GLY A 30 -1.19 25.59 -9.03
N VAL A 31 -0.47 26.11 -10.04
CA VAL A 31 0.30 25.28 -10.98
C VAL A 31 1.41 24.51 -10.26
N ALA A 32 2.16 25.16 -9.36
CA ALA A 32 3.22 24.48 -8.59
C ALA A 32 2.67 23.35 -7.70
N SER A 33 1.49 23.55 -7.10
CA SER A 33 0.83 22.54 -6.26
C SER A 33 0.38 21.34 -7.09
N VAL A 34 -0.20 21.55 -8.29
CA VAL A 34 -0.58 20.45 -9.19
C VAL A 34 0.67 19.69 -9.66
N ILE A 35 1.73 20.39 -10.05
CA ILE A 35 3.00 19.76 -10.46
C ILE A 35 3.63 18.96 -9.31
N TYR A 36 3.64 19.50 -8.09
CA TYR A 36 4.19 18.81 -6.92
C TYR A 36 3.39 17.53 -6.60
N ASN A 37 2.05 17.60 -6.59
CA ASN A 37 1.20 16.44 -6.38
C ASN A 37 1.37 15.39 -7.50
N LEU A 38 1.47 15.84 -8.75
CA LEU A 38 1.69 14.95 -9.89
C LEU A 38 3.09 14.30 -9.88
N SER A 39 4.11 15.04 -9.44
CA SER A 39 5.48 14.53 -9.31
C SER A 39 5.58 13.50 -8.19
N LYS A 40 4.86 13.71 -7.08
CA LYS A 40 4.76 12.72 -6.00
C LYS A 40 4.12 11.41 -6.47
N ILE A 41 3.13 11.48 -7.36
CA ILE A 41 2.49 10.29 -7.97
C ILE A 41 3.42 9.61 -8.99
N ARG A 42 4.12 10.38 -9.84
CA ARG A 42 5.07 9.82 -10.83
C ARG A 42 6.30 9.17 -10.20
N ASN A 43 6.72 9.61 -9.01
CA ASN A 43 7.79 8.92 -8.27
C ASN A 43 7.33 7.60 -7.63
N VAL A 44 6.04 7.29 -7.65
CA VAL A 44 5.44 6.03 -7.18
C VAL A 44 5.11 5.09 -8.36
N VAL A 45 5.01 5.61 -9.58
CA VAL A 45 4.76 4.82 -10.80
C VAL A 45 5.89 5.11 -11.81
N PRO A 46 6.89 4.22 -11.93
CA PRO A 46 7.88 4.32 -13.00
C PRO A 46 7.18 4.29 -14.36
N ASP A 47 7.37 5.33 -15.16
CA ASP A 47 6.98 5.42 -16.57
C ASP A 47 8.14 4.90 -17.44
N ASP A 48 8.58 3.67 -17.18
CA ASP A 48 9.27 2.88 -18.18
C ASP A 48 8.26 1.84 -18.65
N GLY A 49 7.93 1.82 -19.94
CA GLY A 49 6.97 0.88 -20.54
C GLY A 49 7.31 -0.62 -20.39
N ASN A 50 8.21 -0.97 -19.49
CA ASN A 50 8.34 -2.27 -18.89
C ASN A 50 7.28 -2.38 -17.79
N THR A 51 6.13 -3.00 -18.09
CA THR A 51 5.25 -3.52 -17.05
C THR A 51 6.07 -4.51 -16.24
N GLY A 52 6.72 -4.01 -15.19
CA GLY A 52 7.64 -4.75 -14.35
C GLY A 52 6.86 -5.88 -13.71
N PHE A 53 6.85 -7.03 -14.36
CA PHE A 53 6.55 -8.28 -13.72
C PHE A 53 7.67 -8.46 -12.71
N TYR A 54 7.44 -8.01 -11.48
CA TYR A 54 8.24 -8.43 -10.35
C TYR A 54 7.94 -9.92 -10.15
N SER A 55 8.62 -10.78 -10.93
CA SER A 55 8.68 -12.19 -10.62
C SER A 55 9.49 -12.28 -9.32
N VAL A 56 8.79 -12.38 -8.20
CA VAL A 56 9.42 -12.79 -6.96
C VAL A 56 9.83 -14.24 -7.17
N THR A 57 11.13 -14.49 -7.33
CA THR A 57 11.68 -15.81 -7.08
C THR A 57 11.44 -16.10 -5.61
N THR A 58 10.33 -16.77 -5.30
CA THR A 58 10.10 -17.35 -3.98
C THR A 58 11.14 -18.46 -3.79
N GLN A 59 12.33 -18.10 -3.32
CA GLN A 59 13.05 -19.02 -2.47
C GLN A 59 12.26 -19.08 -1.18
N SER A 60 11.24 -19.94 -1.15
CA SER A 60 10.66 -20.47 0.06
C SER A 60 11.77 -21.22 0.79
N THR A 61 12.67 -20.47 1.42
CA THR A 61 13.40 -21.01 2.56
C THR A 61 12.39 -21.03 3.68
N THR A 62 11.59 -22.09 3.71
CA THR A 62 10.93 -22.58 4.91
C THR A 62 12.04 -22.97 5.91
N SER A 63 12.79 -21.97 6.38
CA SER A 63 13.81 -22.09 7.42
C SER A 63 13.18 -21.87 8.80
N GLY A 64 11.87 -22.15 8.90
CA GLY A 64 11.19 -22.36 10.17
C GLY A 64 11.19 -23.84 10.47
N ARG A 65 11.49 -24.23 11.71
CA ARG A 65 11.20 -25.59 12.15
C ARG A 65 9.70 -25.80 11.95
N GLN A 66 9.31 -26.83 11.21
CA GLN A 66 7.93 -27.23 11.02
C GLN A 66 7.59 -28.31 12.06
N ALA A 67 6.40 -28.22 12.67
CA ALA A 67 5.96 -29.22 13.66
C ALA A 67 5.25 -30.41 13.01
N ASN A 68 4.89 -30.32 11.72
CA ASN A 68 4.04 -31.31 11.05
C ASN A 68 4.79 -32.57 10.59
N VAL A 69 5.76 -33.06 11.38
CA VAL A 69 6.25 -34.43 11.21
C VAL A 69 5.22 -35.35 11.87
N PRO A 70 4.55 -36.25 11.14
CA PRO A 70 3.57 -37.15 11.73
C PRO A 70 4.25 -38.00 12.82
N ALA A 71 3.79 -37.88 14.06
CA ALA A 71 4.19 -38.79 15.12
C ALA A 71 3.52 -40.15 14.89
N THR A 72 4.26 -41.13 14.37
CA THR A 72 3.77 -42.50 14.24
C THR A 72 3.79 -43.20 15.59
N GLY A 73 2.66 -43.82 15.98
CA GLY A 73 2.60 -44.70 17.16
C GLY A 73 2.03 -44.08 18.44
N VAL A 74 1.41 -42.89 18.38
CA VAL A 74 0.62 -42.35 19.50
C VAL A 74 -0.84 -42.80 19.34
N PRO A 75 -1.41 -43.56 20.28
CA PRO A 75 -2.84 -43.91 20.24
C PRO A 75 -3.70 -42.65 20.37
N ASP A 76 -4.46 -42.32 19.32
CA ASP A 76 -5.45 -41.24 19.34
C ASP A 76 -6.80 -41.80 19.81
N ASN A 77 -7.08 -41.63 21.11
CA ASN A 77 -8.29 -42.13 21.76
C ASN A 77 -9.41 -41.07 21.86
N ARG A 78 -9.33 -40.00 21.04
CA ARG A 78 -10.37 -38.97 20.98
C ARG A 78 -11.56 -39.52 20.21
N ASP A 79 -12.76 -39.40 20.79
CA ASP A 79 -13.99 -39.68 20.06
C ASP A 79 -14.01 -38.85 18.77
N LYS A 80 -14.10 -39.55 17.64
CA LYS A 80 -14.13 -38.96 16.31
C LYS A 80 -15.45 -38.21 16.15
N THR A 81 -15.50 -36.99 16.69
CA THR A 81 -16.56 -36.05 16.40
C THR A 81 -16.45 -35.75 14.92
N THR A 82 -17.41 -36.25 14.16
CA THR A 82 -17.51 -35.96 12.73
C THR A 82 -17.94 -34.52 12.63
N SER A 83 -16.99 -33.60 12.53
CA SER A 83 -17.28 -32.23 12.14
C SER A 83 -17.89 -32.28 10.74
N SER A 84 -19.21 -32.13 10.69
CA SER A 84 -19.92 -31.86 9.45
C SER A 84 -19.35 -30.56 8.90
N VAL A 85 -18.53 -30.67 7.86
CA VAL A 85 -18.18 -29.54 7.02
C VAL A 85 -19.49 -29.13 6.35
N GLU A 86 -20.17 -28.13 6.93
CA GLU A 86 -21.19 -27.40 6.22
C GLU A 86 -20.51 -26.77 5.00
N LYS A 87 -20.81 -27.35 3.84
CA LYS A 87 -20.48 -26.78 2.55
C LYS A 87 -21.25 -25.48 2.45
N SER A 88 -20.59 -24.37 2.81
CA SER A 88 -21.08 -23.03 2.53
C SER A 88 -21.43 -22.96 1.05
N THR A 89 -22.69 -22.64 0.76
CA THR A 89 -23.16 -22.35 -0.59
C THR A 89 -22.27 -21.24 -1.14
N GLU A 90 -21.49 -21.54 -2.19
CA GLU A 90 -20.62 -20.54 -2.82
C GLU A 90 -21.45 -19.32 -3.18
N ASN A 91 -21.08 -18.18 -2.59
CA ASN A 91 -21.58 -16.89 -3.00
C ASN A 91 -21.06 -16.64 -4.42
N ASP A 92 -21.95 -16.35 -5.36
CA ASP A 92 -21.71 -16.09 -6.81
C ASP A 92 -20.84 -14.83 -7.07
N LEU A 93 -20.23 -14.27 -6.02
CA LEU A 93 -19.21 -13.23 -6.07
C LEU A 93 -17.78 -13.79 -6.10
N ASN A 94 -17.59 -15.10 -5.89
CA ASN A 94 -16.27 -15.74 -5.94
C ASN A 94 -15.84 -16.08 -7.38
N ARG A 95 -15.95 -15.12 -8.31
CA ARG A 95 -15.32 -15.27 -9.62
C ARG A 95 -13.82 -14.98 -9.44
N PRO A 96 -12.91 -15.90 -9.84
CA PRO A 96 -11.49 -15.60 -9.78
C PRO A 96 -11.20 -14.35 -10.62
N TYR A 97 -10.74 -13.31 -9.95
CA TYR A 97 -10.38 -12.05 -10.58
C TYR A 97 -9.22 -12.28 -11.56
N THR A 98 -9.36 -11.81 -12.79
CA THR A 98 -8.39 -12.06 -13.88
C THR A 98 -7.40 -10.91 -14.11
N GLY A 99 -7.34 -9.92 -13.20
CA GLY A 99 -6.39 -8.81 -13.32
C GLY A 99 -4.99 -9.15 -12.82
N LYS A 100 -4.05 -8.24 -13.07
CA LYS A 100 -2.65 -8.35 -12.63
C LYS A 100 -2.52 -7.79 -11.22
N TYR A 101 -1.75 -8.44 -10.36
CA TYR A 101 -1.40 -7.92 -9.04
C TYR A 101 -0.03 -7.25 -9.06
N LEU A 102 0.10 -6.17 -8.29
CA LEU A 102 1.38 -5.51 -7.99
C LEU A 102 1.88 -5.95 -6.61
N LEU A 103 3.18 -5.77 -6.36
CA LEU A 103 3.70 -5.90 -5.01
C LEU A 103 3.33 -4.65 -4.20
N PRO A 104 2.93 -4.80 -2.93
CA PRO A 104 2.55 -3.64 -2.10
C PRO A 104 3.76 -2.79 -1.70
N LEU A 105 4.98 -3.34 -1.81
CA LEU A 105 6.26 -2.67 -1.62
C LEU A 105 7.31 -3.27 -2.58
N ASN A 106 8.30 -2.48 -2.98
CA ASN A 106 9.40 -2.90 -3.87
C ASN A 106 10.48 -3.72 -3.14
N SER A 107 10.10 -4.77 -2.41
CA SER A 107 11.01 -5.35 -1.41
C SER A 107 10.94 -6.88 -1.24
N LYS A 108 11.99 -7.38 -0.58
CA LYS A 108 12.25 -8.80 -0.32
C LYS A 108 11.32 -9.33 0.77
N VAL A 109 10.69 -10.48 0.50
CA VAL A 109 9.95 -11.26 1.49
C VAL A 109 10.92 -11.72 2.59
N SER A 110 10.66 -11.32 3.83
CA SER A 110 11.43 -11.71 5.01
C SER A 110 10.88 -12.98 5.66
N LYS A 111 9.57 -13.24 5.55
CA LYS A 111 8.93 -14.47 6.01
C LYS A 111 7.76 -14.84 5.09
N GLY A 112 7.74 -16.09 4.64
CA GLY A 112 6.70 -16.60 3.74
C GLY A 112 5.42 -17.04 4.46
N TYR A 113 4.35 -17.15 3.68
CA TYR A 113 3.12 -17.85 4.06
C TYR A 113 3.42 -19.32 4.36
N SER A 114 2.77 -19.85 5.39
CA SER A 114 3.07 -21.19 5.91
C SER A 114 2.21 -22.31 5.33
N ASP A 115 1.22 -22.00 4.50
CA ASP A 115 0.34 -22.99 3.88
C ASP A 115 -0.38 -23.90 4.89
N GLY A 116 -0.92 -23.29 5.95
CA GLY A 116 -1.57 -24.01 7.05
C GLY A 116 -0.61 -24.81 7.94
N ASN A 117 0.68 -24.85 7.63
CA ASN A 117 1.66 -25.61 8.42
C ASN A 117 2.08 -24.82 9.65
N MET A 118 2.12 -25.52 10.78
CA MET A 118 2.59 -24.98 12.03
C MET A 118 4.10 -24.71 11.99
N VAL A 119 4.50 -23.45 12.15
CA VAL A 119 5.90 -22.99 12.16
C VAL A 119 6.25 -22.38 13.52
N LEU A 120 7.48 -22.60 13.98
CA LEU A 120 7.96 -21.98 15.23
C LEU A 120 8.17 -20.47 15.02
N SER A 121 7.43 -19.65 15.76
CA SER A 121 7.62 -18.20 15.86
C SER A 121 8.76 -17.90 16.84
N LYS A 122 9.93 -17.51 16.33
CA LYS A 122 11.06 -17.11 17.18
C LYS A 122 10.76 -15.89 18.05
N THR A 123 9.98 -14.95 17.51
CA THR A 123 9.61 -13.71 18.21
C THR A 123 8.68 -13.97 19.39
N MET A 124 7.75 -14.92 19.24
CA MET A 124 6.71 -15.19 20.23
C MET A 124 6.98 -16.44 21.08
N GLY A 125 7.96 -17.26 20.68
CA GLY A 125 8.34 -18.48 21.39
C GLY A 125 7.37 -19.65 21.26
N ASP A 126 6.41 -19.59 20.34
CA ASP A 126 5.35 -20.58 20.19
C ASP A 126 5.19 -21.10 18.75
N TRP A 127 4.38 -22.13 18.60
CA TRP A 127 4.03 -22.73 17.32
C TRP A 127 2.76 -22.08 16.79
N ARG A 128 2.82 -21.53 15.58
CA ARG A 128 1.65 -20.89 14.94
C ARG A 128 1.69 -21.04 13.42
N VAL A 129 0.52 -20.91 12.80
CA VAL A 129 0.43 -20.72 11.35
C VAL A 129 0.75 -19.25 11.06
N HIS A 130 1.42 -19.02 9.94
CA HIS A 130 1.63 -17.69 9.37
C HIS A 130 0.75 -17.54 8.13
N ASP A 131 -0.35 -16.80 8.27
CA ASP A 131 -1.41 -16.64 7.27
C ASP A 131 -1.16 -15.51 6.26
N GLY A 132 0.02 -14.89 6.31
CA GLY A 132 0.44 -13.83 5.41
C GLY A 132 1.91 -13.96 5.02
N ILE A 133 2.40 -12.92 4.34
CA ILE A 133 3.83 -12.74 4.06
C ILE A 133 4.33 -11.50 4.79
N ASP A 134 5.55 -11.58 5.32
CA ASP A 134 6.25 -10.41 5.85
C ASP A 134 7.13 -9.86 4.73
N ILE A 135 6.94 -8.58 4.41
CA ILE A 135 7.73 -7.87 3.41
C ILE A 135 8.59 -6.85 4.15
N GLY A 136 9.91 -6.85 3.88
CA GLY A 136 10.81 -5.88 4.50
C GLY A 136 10.50 -4.45 4.03
N GLY A 137 10.51 -3.48 4.94
CA GLY A 137 10.34 -2.06 4.66
C GLY A 137 10.93 -1.20 5.78
N ASN A 138 11.11 0.08 5.51
CA ASN A 138 11.51 1.08 6.48
C ASN A 138 10.28 1.82 7.04
N ILE A 139 10.43 2.40 8.24
CA ILE A 139 9.39 3.27 8.80
C ILE A 139 9.18 4.46 7.85
N GLY A 140 7.93 4.66 7.43
CA GLY A 140 7.53 5.72 6.50
C GLY A 140 7.51 5.31 5.03
N ASP A 141 7.86 4.06 4.68
CA ASP A 141 7.67 3.55 3.32
C ASP A 141 6.16 3.50 2.99
N ASN A 142 5.80 3.89 1.77
CA ASN A 142 4.40 3.89 1.32
C ASN A 142 4.03 2.50 0.81
N ALA A 143 3.21 1.76 1.58
CA ALA A 143 2.56 0.56 1.08
C ALA A 143 1.44 0.92 0.09
N VAL A 144 1.43 0.26 -1.07
CA VAL A 144 0.43 0.49 -2.12
C VAL A 144 -0.55 -0.68 -2.23
N ALA A 145 -1.76 -0.41 -2.71
CA ALA A 145 -2.73 -1.45 -3.00
C ALA A 145 -2.20 -2.37 -4.11
N ILE A 146 -2.34 -3.68 -3.92
CA ILE A 146 -1.88 -4.69 -4.90
C ILE A 146 -2.80 -4.76 -6.12
N ASN A 147 -4.01 -4.21 -6.03
CA ASN A 147 -5.00 -4.15 -7.09
C ASN A 147 -6.04 -3.06 -6.84
N ASP A 148 -6.88 -2.81 -7.84
CA ASP A 148 -8.06 -1.97 -7.72
C ASP A 148 -9.07 -2.59 -6.74
N GLY A 149 -9.72 -1.74 -5.95
CA GLY A 149 -10.71 -2.16 -4.96
C GLY A 149 -11.32 -0.97 -4.22
N ASN A 150 -12.23 -1.28 -3.29
CA ASN A 150 -12.81 -0.28 -2.39
C ASN A 150 -12.36 -0.56 -0.95
N VAL A 151 -11.89 0.47 -0.25
CA VAL A 151 -11.53 0.37 1.17
C VAL A 151 -12.81 0.19 1.99
N THR A 152 -12.88 -0.90 2.77
CA THR A 152 -14.06 -1.22 3.59
C THR A 152 -13.91 -0.84 5.05
N ALA A 153 -12.68 -0.70 5.55
CA ALA A 153 -12.39 -0.34 6.94
C ALA A 153 -11.00 0.33 7.03
N VAL A 154 -10.86 1.22 8.01
CA VAL A 154 -9.57 1.78 8.46
C VAL A 154 -9.66 1.98 9.98
N TYR A 155 -8.80 1.32 10.76
CA TYR A 155 -8.79 1.41 12.22
C TYR A 155 -7.45 1.00 12.82
N ASN A 156 -7.24 1.31 14.10
CA ASN A 156 -6.09 0.83 14.86
C ASN A 156 -6.48 -0.42 15.65
N ASP A 157 -5.83 -1.53 15.35
CA ASP A 157 -5.97 -2.82 16.03
C ASP A 157 -4.86 -2.98 17.09
N PRO A 158 -5.19 -3.40 18.34
CA PRO A 158 -4.19 -3.58 19.39
C PRO A 158 -3.09 -4.60 19.07
N LEU A 159 -3.37 -5.58 18.20
CA LEU A 159 -2.44 -6.64 17.82
C LEU A 159 -1.75 -6.33 16.48
N TRP A 160 -2.45 -5.74 15.51
CA TRP A 160 -1.95 -5.52 14.15
C TRP A 160 -1.48 -4.09 13.85
N GLY A 161 -1.79 -3.12 14.71
CA GLY A 161 -1.51 -1.70 14.46
C GLY A 161 -2.55 -1.08 13.52
N ASP A 162 -2.12 -0.13 12.69
CA ASP A 162 -3.02 0.54 11.73
C ASP A 162 -3.36 -0.38 10.55
N VAL A 163 -4.65 -0.64 10.34
CA VAL A 163 -5.20 -1.58 9.33
C VAL A 163 -6.41 -1.01 8.60
#